data_AF-A0A444U1Q8-F1
#
_entry.id   AF-A0A444U1Q8-F1
#
_cell.length_a   1.000
_cell.length_b   1.000
_cell.length_c   1.000
_cell.angle_alpha   90.00
_cell.angle_beta   90.00
_cell.angle_gamma   90.00
#
_symmetry.space_group_name_H-M   'P 1'
#
loop_
_entity.id
_entity.type
_entity.pdbx_description
1 polymer ?
#
loop_
_entity_poly.entity_id
_entity_poly.type
_entity_poly.pdbx_seq_one_letter_code
_entity_poly.pdbx_strand_id
1 'polypeptide(L)'
;MHFVPGLAKPIFPEWQRDWHDPHHYRGPDNEEMKLHKENPCYIFNQRTKILEGVRQALWLTKSKLIQGLPEHILSLAEDPANQIEDQDERVQQAIRHSRFWDTTALRPKRDRFCPVLLRDLLHLCGTLQVKHTSLSKRILAENYGVAALWNRESDVFQVRGLNGMLLNSMTPLPAVAQSGEVLATENHTLETFYPISPTIDLQCTYVYDQKNDTGFRDGYPYPHTHTLFFTETEDSAAKFKPEQLRAKMIMFAFGNALARAKSLYGEHPQVLEHPVVVQSIATDGRLFQFIVLQLNTTDLGPDTGVKNLVWMDQDQLLYDYAKCRPLIKKKVVTEHPQVLEHPVVVQSIATDGRLFQFIVLQLNTTDLGPDTGVKNLVWMDQDQLLYDYAKCRPLIKKKVVTVLLYIKPPQPAMTQ
;
A
#
# COMPACT_ATOMS: atom_id res chain seq x y z
N MET A 1 31.27 57.66 7.47
CA MET A 1 30.20 58.15 8.38
C MET A 1 30.08 57.14 9.51
N HIS A 2 30.16 57.56 10.77
CA HIS A 2 30.09 56.66 11.93
C HIS A 2 29.29 57.31 13.06
N PHE A 3 28.77 56.48 13.95
CA PHE A 3 28.03 56.94 15.12
C PHE A 3 28.95 57.67 16.11
N VAL A 4 28.48 58.77 16.69
CA VAL A 4 29.19 59.53 17.72
C VAL A 4 28.31 59.69 18.95
N PRO A 5 28.72 59.20 20.13
CA PRO A 5 27.98 59.37 21.38
C PRO A 5 27.81 60.85 21.76
N GLY A 6 26.62 61.22 22.24
CA GLY A 6 26.31 62.60 22.68
C GLY A 6 25.77 63.52 21.59
N LEU A 7 25.74 63.09 20.32
CA LEU A 7 25.03 63.78 19.25
C LEU A 7 23.62 63.18 19.04
N ALA A 8 22.69 64.01 18.56
CA ALA A 8 21.35 63.56 18.22
C ALA A 8 21.39 62.51 17.10
N LYS A 9 20.62 61.42 17.26
CA LYS A 9 20.55 60.35 16.27
C LYS A 9 19.82 60.86 15.01
N PRO A 10 20.43 60.78 13.80
CA PRO A 10 19.74 61.15 12.58
C PRO A 10 18.59 60.17 12.27
N ILE A 11 17.53 60.70 11.66
CA ILE A 11 16.41 59.91 11.12
C ILE A 11 16.64 59.78 9.62
N PHE A 12 16.84 58.55 9.15
CA PHE A 12 16.99 58.26 7.74
C PHE A 12 15.63 57.86 7.15
N PRO A 13 15.32 58.24 5.89
CA PRO A 13 14.15 57.71 5.19
C PRO A 13 14.31 56.21 4.96
N GLU A 14 13.20 55.54 4.67
CA GLU A 14 13.24 54.13 4.30
C GLU A 14 14.03 53.99 2.98
N TRP A 15 15.17 53.31 3.05
CA TRP A 15 15.95 52.99 1.87
C TRP A 15 15.37 51.75 1.20
N GLN A 16 14.96 51.91 -0.06
CA GLN A 16 14.53 50.82 -0.91
C GLN A 16 15.48 50.70 -2.11
N ARG A 17 15.75 49.46 -2.52
CA ARG A 17 16.58 49.19 -3.69
C ARG A 17 15.76 49.42 -4.95
N ASP A 18 16.35 50.10 -5.92
CA ASP A 18 15.75 50.49 -7.20
C ASP A 18 15.84 49.40 -8.29
N TRP A 19 16.54 48.30 -8.02
CA TRP A 19 16.68 47.16 -8.92
C TRP A 19 16.41 45.83 -8.22
N HIS A 20 15.95 44.84 -8.99
CA HIS A 20 15.62 43.52 -8.48
C HIS A 20 16.86 42.66 -8.26
N ASP A 21 17.12 42.29 -7.01
CA ASP A 21 18.18 41.37 -6.62
C ASP A 21 17.57 40.07 -6.06
N PRO A 22 17.66 38.92 -6.77
CA PRO A 22 17.08 37.67 -6.30
C PRO A 22 17.58 37.21 -4.91
N HIS A 23 18.80 37.57 -4.51
CA HIS A 23 19.36 37.14 -3.22
C HIS A 23 18.94 38.04 -2.05
N HIS A 24 18.39 39.22 -2.35
CA HIS A 24 17.96 40.21 -1.36
C HIS A 24 16.50 40.64 -1.56
N TYR A 25 15.74 39.88 -2.34
CA TYR A 25 14.33 40.14 -2.60
C TYR A 25 13.52 39.96 -1.32
N ARG A 26 12.67 40.94 -1.02
CA ARG A 26 11.63 40.83 0.00
C ARG A 26 10.31 40.66 -0.73
N GLY A 27 9.63 39.55 -0.44
CA GLY A 27 8.29 39.30 -0.96
C GLY A 27 7.29 40.34 -0.44
N PRO A 28 6.21 40.60 -1.20
CA PRO A 28 5.12 41.44 -0.73
C PRO A 28 4.41 40.78 0.46
N ASP A 29 3.65 41.58 1.20
CA ASP A 29 2.78 41.06 2.27
C ASP A 29 1.70 40.14 1.69
N ASN A 30 1.17 39.22 2.51
CA ASN A 30 0.21 38.22 2.06
C ASN A 30 -1.03 38.84 1.41
N GLU A 31 -1.51 39.98 1.91
CA GLU A 31 -2.68 40.71 1.42
C GLU A 31 -2.46 41.29 0.01
N GLU A 32 -1.21 41.60 -0.32
CA GLU A 32 -0.81 42.16 -1.62
C GLU A 32 -0.51 41.07 -2.65
N MET A 33 -0.41 39.81 -2.23
CA MET A 33 -0.16 38.70 -3.14
C MET A 33 -1.34 38.47 -4.09
N LYS A 34 -1.05 38.28 -5.39
CA LYS A 34 -2.06 38.07 -6.44
C LYS A 34 -3.04 36.92 -6.16
N LEU A 35 -2.60 35.89 -5.43
CA LEU A 35 -3.39 34.70 -5.09
C LEU A 35 -4.07 34.80 -3.71
N HIS A 36 -4.07 35.98 -3.09
CA HIS A 36 -4.78 36.22 -1.85
C HIS A 36 -6.30 36.06 -2.04
N LYS A 37 -6.95 35.45 -1.05
CA LYS A 37 -8.39 35.22 -0.97
C LYS A 37 -8.87 35.64 0.41
N GLU A 38 -10.11 36.11 0.51
CA GLU A 38 -10.71 36.51 1.79
C GLU A 38 -11.00 35.30 2.70
N ASN A 39 -11.44 34.18 2.12
CA ASN A 39 -11.71 32.95 2.86
C ASN A 39 -10.46 32.06 2.91
N PRO A 40 -10.08 31.52 4.08
CA PRO A 40 -8.93 30.64 4.20
C PRO A 40 -9.18 29.30 3.51
N CYS A 41 -8.09 28.66 3.07
CA CYS A 41 -8.07 27.29 2.61
C CYS A 41 -7.27 26.42 3.58
N TYR A 42 -7.82 25.25 3.92
CA TYR A 42 -7.18 24.24 4.74
C TYR A 42 -6.52 23.18 3.86
N ILE A 43 -5.18 23.20 3.84
CA ILE A 43 -4.38 22.33 2.98
C ILE A 43 -3.93 21.08 3.74
N PHE A 44 -4.26 19.92 3.18
CA PHE A 44 -3.69 18.63 3.55
C PHE A 44 -2.51 18.31 2.62
N ASN A 45 -1.30 18.20 3.20
CA ASN A 45 -0.08 17.89 2.47
C ASN A 45 0.60 16.60 2.97
N GLN A 46 1.68 16.17 2.31
CA GLN A 46 2.34 14.91 2.64
C GLN A 46 2.96 14.84 4.04
N ARG A 47 3.09 15.98 4.73
CA ARG A 47 3.60 16.11 6.11
C ARG A 47 2.49 16.31 7.15
N THR A 48 1.26 16.54 6.72
CA THR A 48 0.11 16.74 7.59
C THR A 48 -0.17 15.46 8.39
N LYS A 49 -0.19 15.57 9.73
CA LYS A 49 -0.41 14.47 10.66
C LYS A 49 -1.67 14.75 11.46
N ILE A 50 -2.82 14.40 10.92
CA ILE A 50 -4.10 14.73 11.54
C ILE A 50 -4.31 13.97 12.86
N LEU A 51 -4.87 14.67 13.85
CA LEU A 51 -5.03 14.19 15.22
C LEU A 51 -5.90 12.94 15.32
N GLU A 52 -7.11 12.99 14.78
CA GLU A 52 -8.14 11.93 14.90
C GLU A 52 -8.00 10.83 13.84
N GLY A 53 -6.94 10.88 13.03
CA GLY A 53 -6.62 9.85 12.05
C GLY A 53 -7.78 9.57 11.08
N VAL A 54 -8.19 8.31 10.99
CA VAL A 54 -9.17 7.85 10.00
C VAL A 54 -10.52 8.56 10.15
N ARG A 55 -10.97 8.83 11.38
CA ARG A 55 -12.29 9.48 11.63
C ARG A 55 -12.37 10.86 10.99
N GLN A 56 -11.32 11.67 11.18
CA GLN A 56 -11.23 13.00 10.58
C GLN A 56 -11.10 12.93 9.06
N ALA A 57 -10.33 11.97 8.52
CA ALA A 57 -10.25 11.78 7.06
C ALA A 57 -11.62 11.42 6.45
N LEU A 58 -12.36 10.49 7.06
CA LEU A 58 -13.69 10.08 6.59
C LEU A 58 -14.69 11.24 6.58
N TRP A 59 -14.65 12.10 7.60
CA TRP A 59 -15.49 13.29 7.64
C TRP A 59 -15.11 14.31 6.56
N LEU A 60 -13.80 14.56 6.36
CA LEU A 60 -13.29 15.49 5.33
C LEU A 60 -13.66 15.04 3.92
N THR A 61 -13.66 13.72 3.66
CA THR A 61 -13.95 13.15 2.33
C THR A 61 -15.40 12.69 2.14
N LYS A 62 -16.29 12.91 3.12
CA LYS A 62 -17.68 12.43 3.13
C LYS A 62 -17.75 10.93 2.78
N SER A 63 -17.03 10.12 3.54
CA SER A 63 -16.86 8.68 3.27
C SER A 63 -17.36 7.81 4.41
N LYS A 64 -17.95 6.66 4.06
CA LYS A 64 -18.24 5.55 4.96
C LYS A 64 -17.12 4.53 4.92
N LEU A 65 -16.67 4.10 6.10
CA LEU A 65 -15.67 3.04 6.25
C LEU A 65 -16.32 1.65 6.26
N ILE A 66 -15.69 0.71 5.56
CA ILE A 66 -15.99 -0.71 5.55
C ILE A 66 -14.71 -1.44 5.94
N GLN A 67 -14.80 -2.33 6.92
CA GLN A 67 -13.66 -3.13 7.38
C GLN A 67 -13.44 -4.30 6.44
N GLY A 68 -12.17 -4.60 6.14
CA GLY A 68 -11.78 -5.64 5.19
C GLY A 68 -11.76 -5.17 3.74
N LEU A 69 -11.13 -5.97 2.89
CA LEU A 69 -11.11 -5.74 1.45
C LEU A 69 -12.40 -6.26 0.78
N PRO A 70 -12.77 -5.71 -0.39
CA PRO A 70 -13.88 -6.23 -1.18
C PRO A 70 -13.68 -7.71 -1.57
N GLU A 71 -14.74 -8.52 -1.49
CA GLU A 71 -14.71 -9.96 -1.81
C GLU A 71 -14.20 -10.26 -3.22
N HIS A 72 -14.51 -9.39 -4.20
CA HIS A 72 -14.00 -9.56 -5.56
C HIS A 72 -12.47 -9.46 -5.62
N ILE A 73 -11.85 -8.60 -4.82
CA ILE A 73 -10.39 -8.47 -4.76
C ILE A 73 -9.77 -9.69 -4.08
N LEU A 74 -10.40 -10.20 -3.03
CA LEU A 74 -9.96 -11.42 -2.34
C LEU A 74 -10.03 -12.64 -3.25
N SER A 75 -11.14 -12.82 -3.97
CA SER A 75 -11.30 -13.93 -4.93
C SER A 75 -10.29 -13.88 -6.08
N LEU A 76 -9.89 -12.68 -6.54
CA LEU A 76 -8.79 -12.54 -7.51
C LEU A 76 -7.44 -13.00 -6.95
N ALA A 77 -7.19 -12.77 -5.66
CA ALA A 77 -5.96 -13.22 -5.01
C ALA A 77 -5.95 -14.73 -4.76
N GLU A 78 -7.10 -15.32 -4.45
CA GLU A 78 -7.24 -16.76 -4.20
C GLU A 78 -7.21 -17.62 -5.46
N ASP A 79 -7.49 -17.03 -6.63
CA ASP A 79 -7.47 -17.74 -7.92
C ASP A 79 -6.06 -18.31 -8.23
N PRO A 80 -5.91 -19.64 -8.37
CA PRO A 80 -4.63 -20.28 -8.72
C PRO A 80 -4.01 -19.76 -10.02
N ALA A 81 -4.82 -19.24 -10.96
CA ALA A 81 -4.31 -18.65 -12.19
C ALA A 81 -3.44 -17.42 -11.92
N ASN A 82 -3.80 -16.64 -10.89
CA ASN A 82 -3.17 -15.37 -10.54
C ASN A 82 -1.99 -15.54 -9.57
N GLN A 83 -1.76 -16.76 -9.06
CA GLN A 83 -0.62 -17.07 -8.20
C GLN A 83 0.71 -17.03 -8.97
N ILE A 84 1.75 -16.56 -8.29
CA ILE A 84 3.12 -16.56 -8.81
C ILE A 84 3.73 -17.94 -8.56
N GLU A 85 4.51 -18.45 -9.52
CA GLU A 85 5.26 -19.70 -9.34
C GLU A 85 6.29 -19.55 -8.21
N ASP A 86 6.31 -20.49 -7.27
CA ASP A 86 7.14 -20.45 -6.06
C ASP A 86 7.01 -19.13 -5.28
N GLN A 87 5.78 -18.60 -5.19
CA GLN A 87 5.49 -17.29 -4.61
C GLN A 87 6.16 -17.07 -3.26
N ASP A 88 6.00 -18.00 -2.32
CA ASP A 88 6.55 -17.88 -0.97
C ASP A 88 8.07 -17.77 -0.97
N GLU A 89 8.75 -18.58 -1.78
CA GLU A 89 10.21 -18.53 -1.88
C GLU A 89 10.67 -17.19 -2.48
N ARG A 90 10.02 -16.72 -3.54
CA ARG A 90 10.36 -15.45 -4.19
C ARG A 90 10.11 -14.25 -3.28
N VAL A 91 9.02 -14.26 -2.51
CA VAL A 91 8.73 -13.23 -1.50
C VAL A 91 9.78 -13.27 -0.40
N GLN A 92 10.16 -14.46 0.10
CA GLN A 92 11.25 -14.59 1.07
C GLN A 92 12.59 -14.09 0.52
N GLN A 93 12.88 -14.34 -0.76
CA GLN A 93 14.08 -13.82 -1.43
C GLN A 93 14.05 -12.30 -1.53
N ALA A 94 12.92 -11.67 -1.85
CA ALA A 94 12.76 -10.21 -1.85
C ALA A 94 12.95 -9.60 -0.44
N ILE A 95 12.42 -10.26 0.60
CA ILE A 95 12.65 -9.86 2.00
C ILE A 95 14.14 -9.98 2.33
N ARG A 96 14.80 -11.08 1.98
CA ARG A 96 16.24 -11.28 2.24
C ARG A 96 17.10 -10.28 1.50
N HIS A 97 16.79 -10.02 0.23
CA HIS A 97 17.48 -9.05 -0.60
C HIS A 97 17.44 -7.66 0.05
N SER A 98 16.25 -7.12 0.26
CA SER A 98 16.07 -5.79 0.85
C SER A 98 16.65 -5.65 2.27
N ARG A 99 16.56 -6.70 3.11
CA ARG A 99 16.97 -6.65 4.52
C ARG A 99 18.44 -6.99 4.77
N PHE A 100 19.09 -7.74 3.89
CA PHE A 100 20.42 -8.30 4.15
C PHE A 100 21.43 -8.05 3.03
N TRP A 101 21.02 -8.08 1.76
CA TRP A 101 21.95 -8.18 0.63
C TRP A 101 22.02 -6.95 -0.27
N ASP A 102 21.03 -6.06 -0.21
CA ASP A 102 20.99 -4.83 -1.04
C ASP A 102 22.14 -3.86 -0.75
N THR A 103 22.67 -3.84 0.47
CA THR A 103 23.77 -2.93 0.84
C THR A 103 24.91 -3.66 1.54
N THR A 104 26.09 -3.04 1.50
CA THR A 104 27.25 -3.47 2.31
C THR A 104 27.07 -3.19 3.80
N ALA A 105 26.11 -2.34 4.17
CA ALA A 105 25.79 -2.08 5.56
C ALA A 105 25.13 -3.32 6.17
N LEU A 106 25.66 -3.75 7.31
CA LEU A 106 25.23 -5.00 7.93
C LEU A 106 23.77 -4.97 8.42
N ARG A 107 23.24 -3.78 8.75
CA ARG A 107 21.82 -3.58 9.05
C ARG A 107 21.32 -2.39 8.24
N PRO A 108 20.70 -2.61 7.08
CA PRO A 108 20.05 -1.55 6.32
C PRO A 108 19.02 -0.82 7.20
N LYS A 109 19.00 0.51 7.09
CA LYS A 109 18.00 1.38 7.74
C LYS A 109 16.67 1.34 6.99
N ARG A 110 15.57 1.75 7.64
CA ARG A 110 14.22 1.68 7.04
C ARG A 110 14.07 2.49 5.77
N ASP A 111 14.66 3.68 5.75
CA ASP A 111 14.74 4.53 4.57
C ASP A 111 15.34 3.84 3.33
N ARG A 112 16.18 2.82 3.56
CA ARG A 112 16.75 2.00 2.50
C ARG A 112 15.93 0.75 2.19
N PHE A 113 15.68 -0.12 3.17
CA PHE A 113 15.08 -1.43 2.87
C PHE A 113 13.60 -1.36 2.51
N CYS A 114 12.84 -0.39 3.06
CA CYS A 114 11.41 -0.26 2.82
C CYS A 114 11.08 0.00 1.34
N PRO A 115 11.65 1.03 0.67
CA PRO A 115 11.40 1.27 -0.75
C PRO A 115 11.98 0.17 -1.65
N VAL A 116 13.10 -0.46 -1.28
CA VAL A 116 13.66 -1.59 -2.04
C VAL A 116 12.71 -2.78 -2.01
N LEU A 117 12.23 -3.17 -0.81
CA LEU A 117 11.28 -4.27 -0.67
C LEU A 117 10.00 -4.01 -1.45
N LEU A 118 9.44 -2.79 -1.36
CA LEU A 118 8.24 -2.44 -2.13
C LEU A 118 8.47 -2.60 -3.63
N ARG A 119 9.60 -2.14 -4.16
CA ARG A 119 9.94 -2.28 -5.58
C ARG A 119 10.13 -3.73 -5.99
N ASP A 120 10.77 -4.55 -5.16
CA ASP A 120 10.94 -5.98 -5.41
C ASP A 120 9.58 -6.69 -5.47
N LEU A 121 8.67 -6.40 -4.53
CA LEU A 121 7.32 -6.96 -4.52
C LEU A 121 6.51 -6.50 -5.74
N LEU A 122 6.60 -5.22 -6.12
CA LEU A 122 5.96 -4.70 -7.33
C LEU A 122 6.51 -5.37 -8.59
N HIS A 123 7.82 -5.64 -8.64
CA HIS A 123 8.45 -6.35 -9.74
C HIS A 123 7.94 -7.80 -9.81
N LEU A 124 7.82 -8.51 -8.68
CA LEU A 124 7.23 -9.84 -8.61
C LEU A 124 5.79 -9.84 -9.14
N CYS A 125 4.94 -8.91 -8.69
CA CYS A 125 3.60 -8.76 -9.24
C CYS A 125 3.60 -8.37 -10.73
N GLY A 126 4.65 -7.71 -11.21
CA GLY A 126 4.86 -7.40 -12.62
C GLY A 126 5.12 -8.62 -13.50
N THR A 127 5.71 -9.69 -12.95
CA THR A 127 6.00 -10.93 -13.70
C THR A 127 4.74 -11.62 -14.22
N LEU A 128 3.59 -11.40 -13.57
CA LEU A 128 2.28 -11.89 -14.00
C LEU A 128 1.81 -11.29 -15.34
N GLN A 129 2.51 -10.27 -15.88
CA GLN A 129 2.21 -9.70 -17.19
C GLN A 129 2.23 -10.74 -18.33
N VAL A 130 3.01 -11.81 -18.19
CA VAL A 130 3.04 -12.93 -19.17
C VAL A 130 1.69 -13.65 -19.22
N LYS A 131 1.04 -13.84 -18.07
CA LYS A 131 -0.30 -14.44 -17.96
C LYS A 131 -1.41 -13.42 -18.27
N HIS A 132 -1.24 -12.18 -17.81
CA HIS A 132 -2.22 -11.11 -17.92
C HIS A 132 -1.66 -9.93 -18.70
N THR A 133 -1.83 -9.96 -20.02
CA THR A 133 -1.31 -8.93 -20.93
C THR A 133 -1.88 -7.53 -20.66
N SER A 134 -3.05 -7.43 -20.01
CA SER A 134 -3.63 -6.16 -19.55
C SER A 134 -2.72 -5.40 -18.57
N LEU A 135 -1.85 -6.10 -17.83
CA LEU A 135 -0.87 -5.51 -16.93
C LEU A 135 0.23 -4.73 -17.65
N SER A 136 0.30 -4.80 -18.99
CA SER A 136 1.19 -3.96 -19.81
C SER A 136 0.65 -2.53 -20.02
N LYS A 137 -0.64 -2.31 -19.75
CA LYS A 137 -1.34 -1.02 -19.99
C LYS A 137 -1.29 -0.09 -18.77
N ARG A 138 -0.23 -0.20 -17.96
CA ARG A 138 -0.01 0.59 -16.75
C ARG A 138 1.45 1.04 -16.64
N ILE A 139 1.67 2.15 -15.97
CA ILE A 139 2.99 2.74 -15.75
C ILE A 139 3.12 3.22 -14.31
N LEU A 140 4.32 3.09 -13.76
CA LEU A 140 4.64 3.55 -12.42
C LEU A 140 5.34 4.91 -12.54
N ALA A 141 4.69 5.96 -12.03
CA ALA A 141 5.23 7.31 -11.97
C ALA A 141 5.78 7.59 -10.57
N GLU A 142 6.87 8.35 -10.50
CA GLU A 142 7.45 8.84 -9.25
C GLU A 142 7.45 10.38 -9.26
N ASN A 143 7.49 11.00 -8.08
CA ASN A 143 7.56 12.46 -7.91
C ASN A 143 6.42 13.25 -8.59
N TYR A 144 5.24 12.65 -8.70
CA TYR A 144 4.06 13.34 -9.20
C TYR A 144 3.45 14.24 -8.11
N GLY A 145 2.78 15.31 -8.51
CA GLY A 145 2.09 16.24 -7.61
C GLY A 145 0.60 16.28 -7.89
N VAL A 146 -0.24 16.04 -6.88
CA VAL A 146 -1.70 16.14 -7.02
C VAL A 146 -2.21 17.42 -6.36
N ALA A 147 -3.26 18.01 -6.93
CA ALA A 147 -4.05 19.06 -6.30
C ALA A 147 -5.53 18.77 -6.50
N ALA A 148 -6.32 18.81 -5.43
CA ALA A 148 -7.77 18.72 -5.54
C ALA A 148 -8.40 19.61 -4.47
N LEU A 149 -9.34 20.47 -4.90
CA LEU A 149 -10.04 21.41 -4.04
C LEU A 149 -11.51 21.01 -3.92
N TRP A 150 -12.08 21.13 -2.73
CA TRP A 150 -13.49 20.96 -2.49
C TRP A 150 -13.97 21.79 -1.31
N ASN A 151 -15.28 21.90 -1.17
CA ASN A 151 -15.91 22.57 -0.04
C ASN A 151 -16.58 21.53 0.85
N ARG A 152 -16.48 21.71 2.17
CA ARG A 152 -17.28 21.02 3.18
C ARG A 152 -17.86 22.10 4.09
N GLU A 153 -19.17 22.11 4.27
CA GLU A 153 -19.87 23.18 4.99
C GLU A 153 -19.50 24.56 4.39
N SER A 154 -18.97 25.49 5.19
CA SER A 154 -18.49 26.81 4.75
C SER A 154 -17.01 26.85 4.37
N ASP A 155 -16.26 25.78 4.62
CA ASP A 155 -14.80 25.78 4.56
C ASP A 155 -14.27 25.19 3.25
N VAL A 156 -13.15 25.75 2.79
CA VAL A 156 -12.47 25.32 1.57
C VAL A 156 -11.29 24.42 1.94
N PHE A 157 -11.27 23.21 1.39
CA PHE A 157 -10.22 22.22 1.62
C PHE A 157 -9.45 21.96 0.34
N GLN A 158 -8.16 21.66 0.49
CA GLN A 158 -7.32 21.25 -0.62
C GLN A 158 -6.37 20.12 -0.20
N VAL A 159 -6.32 19.05 -0.99
CA VAL A 159 -5.21 18.09 -0.93
C VAL A 159 -4.16 18.58 -1.91
N ARG A 160 -2.93 18.76 -1.44
CA ARG A 160 -1.80 19.18 -2.28
C ARG A 160 -0.51 18.54 -1.80
N GLY A 161 0.22 17.92 -2.70
CA GLY A 161 1.53 17.41 -2.32
C GLY A 161 2.21 16.55 -3.38
N LEU A 162 3.51 16.38 -3.19
CA LEU A 162 4.27 15.36 -3.88
C LEU A 162 4.10 14.05 -3.13
N ASN A 163 3.71 13.00 -3.84
CA ASN A 163 3.48 11.71 -3.21
C ASN A 163 4.15 10.57 -3.95
N GLY A 164 5.02 9.88 -3.22
CA GLY A 164 5.48 8.51 -3.43
C GLY A 164 5.52 8.02 -4.88
N MET A 165 5.02 6.80 -5.04
CA MET A 165 4.93 6.12 -6.33
C MET A 165 3.45 5.96 -6.69
N LEU A 166 3.10 6.26 -7.93
CA LEU A 166 1.74 6.19 -8.43
C LEU A 166 1.70 5.23 -9.61
N LEU A 167 0.94 4.15 -9.49
CA LEU A 167 0.61 3.30 -10.61
C LEU A 167 -0.60 3.88 -11.34
N ASN A 168 -0.40 4.23 -12.61
CA ASN A 168 -1.42 4.74 -13.50
C ASN A 168 -1.76 3.70 -14.57
N SER A 169 -2.98 3.73 -15.09
CA SER A 169 -3.48 2.84 -16.14
C SER A 169 -4.13 3.61 -17.28
N MET A 170 -4.20 2.94 -18.45
CA MET A 170 -4.96 3.45 -19.60
C MET A 170 -6.48 3.36 -19.39
N THR A 171 -6.93 2.41 -18.57
CA THR A 171 -8.35 2.17 -18.27
C THR A 171 -8.63 2.39 -16.78
N PRO A 172 -9.78 2.98 -16.41
CA PRO A 172 -10.16 3.13 -15.00
C PRO A 172 -10.40 1.77 -14.34
N LEU A 173 -10.26 1.73 -13.02
CA LEU A 173 -10.71 0.59 -12.21
C LEU A 173 -12.25 0.50 -12.24
N PRO A 174 -12.81 -0.72 -12.26
CA PRO A 174 -14.26 -0.89 -12.17
C PRO A 174 -14.79 -0.49 -10.79
N ALA A 175 -16.05 -0.08 -10.74
CA ALA A 175 -16.74 0.15 -9.46
C ALA A 175 -16.80 -1.15 -8.64
N VAL A 176 -16.55 -1.01 -7.34
CA VAL A 176 -16.56 -2.09 -6.36
C VAL A 176 -17.97 -2.29 -5.80
N ALA A 177 -18.58 -1.22 -5.32
CA ALA A 177 -19.96 -1.24 -4.81
C ALA A 177 -20.95 -0.93 -5.94
N GLN A 178 -22.06 -1.67 -5.95
CA GLN A 178 -23.17 -1.45 -6.88
C GLN A 178 -24.02 -0.25 -6.47
N SER A 179 -24.81 0.29 -7.41
CA SER A 179 -25.65 1.47 -7.19
C SER A 179 -26.58 1.34 -5.98
N GLY A 180 -27.11 0.16 -5.68
CA GLY A 180 -27.97 -0.08 -4.50
C GLY A 180 -27.23 0.14 -3.18
N GLU A 181 -25.99 -0.35 -3.06
CA GLU A 181 -25.16 -0.14 -1.87
C GLU A 181 -24.76 1.32 -1.71
N VAL A 182 -24.48 2.00 -2.83
CA VAL A 182 -24.17 3.43 -2.86
C VAL A 182 -25.36 4.25 -2.36
N LEU A 183 -26.58 3.97 -2.85
CA LEU A 183 -27.79 4.67 -2.39
C LEU A 183 -28.08 4.37 -0.91
N ALA A 184 -27.81 3.17 -0.43
CA ALA A 184 -27.98 2.82 0.99
C ALA A 184 -27.06 3.65 1.93
N THR A 185 -26.00 4.30 1.41
CA THR A 185 -25.15 5.19 2.20
C THR A 185 -25.82 6.50 2.61
N GLU A 186 -26.94 6.87 2.00
CA GLU A 186 -27.71 8.05 2.40
C GLU A 186 -28.13 7.99 3.87
N ASN A 187 -28.47 6.80 4.34
CA ASN A 187 -28.89 6.53 5.71
C ASN A 187 -27.73 6.51 6.71
N HIS A 188 -26.48 6.46 6.24
CA HIS A 188 -25.32 6.46 7.12
C HIS A 188 -25.03 7.87 7.62
N THR A 189 -24.83 8.03 8.92
CA THR A 189 -24.41 9.30 9.53
C THR A 189 -22.90 9.32 9.70
N LEU A 190 -22.26 10.45 9.35
CA LEU A 190 -20.83 10.62 9.61
C LEU A 190 -20.60 10.80 11.11
N GLU A 191 -19.55 10.16 11.61
CA GLU A 191 -19.18 10.29 13.02
C GLU A 191 -18.64 11.70 13.29
N THR A 192 -19.04 12.28 14.41
CA THR A 192 -18.51 13.57 14.89
C THR A 192 -17.48 13.32 15.98
N PHE A 193 -16.50 14.21 16.08
CA PHE A 193 -15.42 14.15 17.08
C PHE A 193 -15.33 15.46 17.87
N TYR A 194 -16.50 16.04 18.17
CA TYR A 194 -16.62 17.21 19.03
C TYR A 194 -15.96 16.95 20.40
N PRO A 195 -15.14 17.88 20.95
CA PRO A 195 -15.00 19.30 20.57
C PRO A 195 -13.88 19.59 19.55
N ILE A 196 -13.24 18.57 18.99
CA ILE A 196 -12.11 18.76 18.06
C ILE A 196 -12.65 19.23 16.71
N SER A 197 -12.05 20.31 16.17
CA SER A 197 -12.39 20.83 14.85
C SER A 197 -11.88 19.90 13.74
N PRO A 198 -12.65 19.62 12.67
CA PRO A 198 -12.18 18.89 11.50
C PRO A 198 -10.98 19.52 10.78
N THR A 199 -10.75 20.82 11.01
CA THR A 199 -9.64 21.58 10.42
C THR A 199 -8.35 21.49 11.23
N ILE A 200 -8.33 20.79 12.37
CA ILE A 200 -7.13 20.64 13.20
C ILE A 200 -5.99 19.99 12.41
N ASP A 201 -4.76 20.44 12.67
CA ASP A 201 -3.51 20.05 12.00
C ASP A 201 -3.41 20.33 10.49
N LEU A 202 -4.45 20.85 9.84
CA LEU A 202 -4.39 21.29 8.46
C LEU A 202 -3.68 22.64 8.35
N GLN A 203 -2.96 22.83 7.24
CA GLN A 203 -2.30 24.11 6.98
C GLN A 203 -3.32 25.15 6.53
N CYS A 204 -3.65 26.12 7.38
CA CYS A 204 -4.52 27.25 7.06
C CYS A 204 -3.74 28.33 6.28
N THR A 205 -4.21 28.70 5.08
CA THR A 205 -3.60 29.76 4.25
C THR A 205 -4.65 30.60 3.54
N TYR A 206 -4.39 31.91 3.40
CA TYR A 206 -5.20 32.85 2.61
C TYR A 206 -4.65 33.05 1.20
N VAL A 207 -3.40 32.66 0.95
CA VAL A 207 -2.78 32.73 -0.37
C VAL A 207 -2.75 31.32 -0.94
N TYR A 208 -3.67 31.05 -1.87
CA TYR A 208 -3.80 29.74 -2.52
C TYR A 208 -4.38 29.85 -3.91
N ASP A 209 -4.06 28.83 -4.72
CA ASP A 209 -4.59 28.68 -6.07
C ASP A 209 -5.72 27.66 -6.07
N GLN A 210 -6.87 28.06 -6.63
CA GLN A 210 -8.07 27.22 -6.73
C GLN A 210 -7.95 26.32 -7.97
N LYS A 211 -7.04 25.36 -7.90
CA LYS A 211 -6.68 24.47 -9.00
C LYS A 211 -6.93 23.01 -8.64
N ASN A 212 -7.46 22.27 -9.61
CA ASN A 212 -7.45 20.81 -9.63
C ASN A 212 -6.39 20.34 -10.63
N ASP A 213 -5.54 19.41 -10.20
CA ASP A 213 -4.41 18.88 -10.97
C ASP A 213 -4.25 17.39 -10.67
N THR A 214 -4.26 16.57 -11.72
CA THR A 214 -3.97 15.13 -11.61
C THR A 214 -2.46 14.84 -11.49
N GLY A 215 -1.63 15.86 -11.72
CA GLY A 215 -0.17 15.76 -11.76
C GLY A 215 0.39 15.47 -13.15
N PHE A 216 -0.48 15.33 -14.15
CA PHE A 216 -0.12 15.09 -15.52
C PHE A 216 -0.80 16.11 -16.44
N ARG A 217 -0.16 16.38 -17.57
CA ARG A 217 -0.73 17.26 -18.60
C ARG A 217 -1.88 16.56 -19.31
N ASP A 218 -2.76 17.37 -19.90
CA ASP A 218 -3.82 16.88 -20.77
C ASP A 218 -3.23 16.04 -21.91
N GLY A 219 -3.91 14.93 -22.24
CA GLY A 219 -3.44 13.98 -23.24
C GLY A 219 -2.40 12.96 -22.73
N TYR A 220 -2.09 12.93 -21.44
CA TYR A 220 -1.22 11.88 -20.88
C TYR A 220 -1.82 10.47 -21.11
N PRO A 221 -1.05 9.49 -21.65
CA PRO A 221 -1.61 8.20 -22.06
C PRO A 221 -2.16 7.32 -20.94
N TYR A 222 -1.78 7.58 -19.68
CA TYR A 222 -2.21 6.81 -18.51
C TYR A 222 -2.90 7.72 -17.49
N PRO A 223 -4.09 8.27 -17.79
CA PRO A 223 -4.70 9.33 -16.99
C PRO A 223 -5.44 8.79 -15.76
N HIS A 224 -5.60 7.48 -15.62
CA HIS A 224 -6.35 6.88 -14.52
C HIS A 224 -5.41 6.40 -13.42
N THR A 225 -5.55 6.99 -12.24
CA THR A 225 -4.86 6.54 -11.02
C THR A 225 -5.39 5.16 -10.61
N HIS A 226 -4.51 4.17 -10.58
CA HIS A 226 -4.84 2.80 -10.18
C HIS A 226 -4.52 2.56 -8.70
N THR A 227 -3.24 2.69 -8.32
CA THR A 227 -2.78 2.47 -6.93
C THR A 227 -1.72 3.48 -6.52
N LEU A 228 -1.91 4.06 -5.34
CA LEU A 228 -0.92 4.89 -4.67
C LEU A 228 -0.06 4.03 -3.73
N PHE A 229 1.25 4.24 -3.74
CA PHE A 229 2.15 3.56 -2.82
C PHE A 229 2.87 4.54 -1.90
N PHE A 230 2.79 4.25 -0.60
CA PHE A 230 3.41 5.01 0.47
C PHE A 230 4.44 4.15 1.20
N THR A 231 5.66 4.65 1.29
CA THR A 231 6.70 4.07 2.13
C THR A 231 6.93 4.96 3.34
N GLU A 232 6.70 4.43 4.53
CA GLU A 232 7.13 5.07 5.77
C GLU A 232 8.60 4.78 5.97
N THR A 233 9.45 5.74 5.61
CA THR A 233 10.91 5.61 5.63
C THR A 233 11.52 6.14 6.92
N GLU A 234 10.77 6.89 7.74
CA GLU A 234 11.33 7.49 8.94
C GLU A 234 11.38 6.51 10.11
N ASP A 235 12.55 6.46 10.76
CA ASP A 235 12.81 5.65 11.95
C ASP A 235 12.70 6.47 13.25
N SER A 236 12.38 7.76 13.18
CA SER A 236 12.43 8.70 14.31
C SER A 236 11.04 9.12 14.81
N ALA A 237 10.98 10.04 15.79
CA ALA A 237 9.75 10.67 16.29
C ALA A 237 8.90 11.34 15.18
N ALA A 238 9.48 11.58 14.00
CA ALA A 238 8.76 12.11 12.86
C ALA A 238 8.07 11.03 11.98
N LYS A 239 8.12 9.74 12.37
CA LYS A 239 7.27 8.66 11.81
C LYS A 239 5.77 8.98 11.94
N PHE A 240 4.97 8.60 10.93
CA PHE A 240 3.51 8.62 11.05
C PHE A 240 3.02 7.50 11.98
N LYS A 241 2.10 7.82 12.89
CA LYS A 241 1.37 6.77 13.60
C LYS A 241 0.54 5.95 12.60
N PRO A 242 0.26 4.66 12.85
CA PRO A 242 -0.52 3.83 11.93
C PRO A 242 -1.86 4.45 11.51
N GLU A 243 -2.60 5.09 12.43
CA GLU A 243 -3.85 5.79 12.10
C GLU A 243 -3.66 7.02 11.22
N GLN A 244 -2.58 7.79 11.46
CA GLN A 244 -2.25 8.98 10.66
C GLN A 244 -1.81 8.59 9.25
N LEU A 245 -1.11 7.46 9.10
CA LEU A 245 -0.72 6.92 7.80
C LEU A 245 -1.95 6.49 6.99
N ARG A 246 -2.92 5.81 7.62
CA ARG A 246 -4.19 5.43 6.98
C ARG A 246 -5.02 6.63 6.58
N ALA A 247 -5.09 7.64 7.44
CA ALA A 247 -5.72 8.91 7.08
C ALA A 247 -5.08 9.56 5.85
N LYS A 248 -3.74 9.61 5.81
CA LYS A 248 -2.99 10.11 4.66
C LYS A 248 -3.31 9.31 3.39
N MET A 249 -3.37 7.98 3.47
CA MET A 249 -3.76 7.13 2.35
C MET A 249 -5.15 7.50 1.81
N ILE A 250 -6.15 7.64 2.70
CA ILE A 250 -7.53 8.03 2.33
C ILE A 250 -7.54 9.41 1.66
N MET A 251 -6.94 10.42 2.28
CA MET A 251 -6.95 11.80 1.78
C MET A 251 -6.34 11.91 0.38
N PHE A 252 -5.24 11.21 0.13
CA PHE A 252 -4.61 11.23 -1.18
C PHE A 252 -5.31 10.34 -2.21
N ALA A 253 -5.84 9.18 -1.83
CA ALA A 253 -6.69 8.39 -2.73
C ALA A 253 -7.91 9.20 -3.18
N PHE A 254 -8.55 9.90 -2.23
CA PHE A 254 -9.65 10.82 -2.48
C PHE A 254 -9.23 11.97 -3.38
N GLY A 255 -8.11 12.64 -3.10
CA GLY A 255 -7.63 13.76 -3.92
C GLY A 255 -7.37 13.38 -5.37
N ASN A 256 -6.79 12.19 -5.62
CA ASN A 256 -6.58 11.69 -6.99
C ASN A 256 -7.91 11.35 -7.67
N ALA A 257 -8.83 10.68 -6.95
CA ALA A 257 -10.15 10.36 -7.48
C ALA A 257 -10.95 11.62 -7.82
N LEU A 258 -10.92 12.63 -6.95
CA LEU A 258 -11.64 13.89 -7.10
C LEU A 258 -11.07 14.73 -8.25
N ALA A 259 -9.75 14.87 -8.33
CA ALA A 259 -9.11 15.57 -9.46
C ALA A 259 -9.50 14.92 -10.80
N ARG A 260 -9.54 13.58 -10.86
CA ARG A 260 -9.97 12.86 -12.06
C ARG A 260 -11.46 13.03 -12.34
N ALA A 261 -12.33 12.96 -11.33
CA ALA A 261 -13.76 13.16 -11.49
C ALA A 261 -14.07 14.57 -12.01
N LYS A 262 -13.41 15.61 -11.48
CA LYS A 262 -13.57 16.99 -11.96
C LYS A 262 -13.09 17.17 -13.39
N SER A 263 -12.00 16.50 -13.77
CA SER A 263 -11.53 16.46 -15.16
C SER A 263 -12.51 15.77 -16.12
N LEU A 264 -13.28 14.79 -15.66
CA LEU A 264 -14.22 14.01 -16.49
C LEU A 264 -15.63 14.62 -16.55
N TYR A 265 -16.14 15.10 -15.41
CA TYR A 265 -17.54 15.50 -15.24
C TYR A 265 -17.73 16.99 -14.96
N GLY A 266 -16.63 17.76 -14.91
CA GLY A 266 -16.64 19.19 -14.58
C GLY A 266 -16.66 19.45 -13.07
N GLU A 267 -16.70 20.74 -12.72
CA GLU A 267 -16.62 21.22 -11.33
C GLU A 267 -17.96 21.16 -10.58
N HIS A 268 -19.06 20.83 -11.25
CA HIS A 268 -20.39 20.86 -10.64
C HIS A 268 -20.59 19.70 -9.64
N PRO A 269 -21.01 20.00 -8.39
CA PRO A 269 -21.31 18.98 -7.39
C PRO A 269 -22.45 18.06 -7.85
N GLN A 270 -22.18 16.76 -7.91
CA GLN A 270 -23.15 15.75 -8.33
C GLN A 270 -22.79 14.34 -7.82
N VAL A 271 -23.81 13.47 -7.80
CA VAL A 271 -23.61 12.02 -7.68
C VAL A 271 -23.11 11.50 -9.03
N LEU A 272 -22.03 10.72 -9.03
CA LEU A 272 -21.35 10.27 -10.23
C LEU A 272 -22.06 9.04 -10.82
N GLU A 273 -22.37 9.08 -12.10
CA GLU A 273 -22.93 7.93 -12.83
C GLU A 273 -21.92 6.78 -12.95
N HIS A 274 -20.65 7.11 -13.20
CA HIS A 274 -19.55 6.14 -13.14
C HIS A 274 -18.56 6.54 -12.03
N PRO A 275 -18.62 5.85 -10.87
CA PRO A 275 -17.71 6.08 -9.75
C PRO A 275 -16.24 5.96 -10.14
N VAL A 276 -15.38 6.73 -9.48
CA VAL A 276 -13.92 6.64 -9.66
C VAL A 276 -13.32 5.85 -8.51
N VAL A 277 -12.66 4.74 -8.82
CA VAL A 277 -11.99 3.88 -7.83
C VAL A 277 -10.49 4.13 -7.84
N VAL A 278 -9.91 4.33 -6.66
CA VAL A 278 -8.48 4.50 -6.43
C VAL A 278 -8.05 3.63 -5.26
N GLN A 279 -6.99 2.84 -5.44
CA GLN A 279 -6.39 2.05 -4.38
C GLN A 279 -5.22 2.79 -3.74
N SER A 280 -4.90 2.45 -2.49
CA SER A 280 -3.66 2.89 -1.84
C SER A 280 -3.09 1.81 -0.94
N ILE A 281 -1.77 1.71 -0.94
CA ILE A 281 -1.00 0.74 -0.15
C ILE A 281 0.09 1.50 0.59
N ALA A 282 0.18 1.30 1.90
CA ALA A 282 1.27 1.85 2.70
C ALA A 282 2.03 0.74 3.41
N THR A 283 3.33 0.94 3.55
CA THR A 283 4.20 0.01 4.28
C THR A 283 5.33 0.71 4.99
N ASP A 284 5.74 0.16 6.14
CA ASP A 284 7.00 0.50 6.82
C ASP A 284 8.12 -0.53 6.54
N GLY A 285 7.90 -1.37 5.52
CA GLY A 285 8.76 -2.46 5.09
C GLY A 285 8.57 -3.75 5.90
N ARG A 286 7.66 -3.76 6.88
CA ARG A 286 7.25 -4.97 7.61
C ARG A 286 5.74 -5.13 7.65
N LEU A 287 5.06 -4.05 7.98
CA LEU A 287 3.60 -4.00 8.07
C LEU A 287 3.05 -3.35 6.80
N PHE A 288 1.91 -3.85 6.33
CA PHE A 288 1.19 -3.35 5.17
C PHE A 288 -0.22 -2.94 5.56
N GLN A 289 -0.70 -1.90 4.91
CA GLN A 289 -2.05 -1.38 5.05
C GLN A 289 -2.62 -1.20 3.65
N PHE A 290 -3.87 -1.60 3.46
CA PHE A 290 -4.54 -1.61 2.17
C PHE A 290 -5.83 -0.80 2.25
N ILE A 291 -6.02 0.11 1.31
CA ILE A 291 -7.25 0.90 1.18
C ILE A 291 -7.73 0.85 -0.27
N VAL A 292 -9.04 0.68 -0.42
CA VAL A 292 -9.75 0.89 -1.68
C VAL A 292 -10.76 1.99 -1.46
N LEU A 293 -10.66 3.08 -2.22
CA LEU A 293 -11.59 4.20 -2.18
C LEU A 293 -12.42 4.21 -3.45
N GLN A 294 -13.74 4.32 -3.30
CA GLN A 294 -14.67 4.56 -4.39
C GLN A 294 -15.33 5.92 -4.19
N LEU A 295 -15.03 6.86 -5.10
CA LEU A 295 -15.67 8.17 -5.15
C LEU A 295 -17.00 8.03 -5.89
N ASN A 296 -18.08 8.20 -5.14
CA ASN A 296 -19.46 8.10 -5.63
C ASN A 296 -20.10 9.47 -5.84
N THR A 297 -19.65 10.49 -5.11
CA THR A 297 -20.21 11.85 -5.21
C THR A 297 -19.13 12.91 -5.10
N THR A 298 -19.34 14.00 -5.84
CA THR A 298 -18.59 15.26 -5.72
C THR A 298 -19.40 16.31 -4.95
N ASP A 299 -20.65 16.01 -4.59
CA ASP A 299 -21.45 16.81 -3.68
C ASP A 299 -21.08 16.54 -2.22
N LEU A 300 -20.08 17.29 -1.79
CA LEU A 300 -19.42 17.14 -0.50
C LEU A 300 -19.95 18.15 0.54
N GLY A 301 -20.57 19.25 0.11
CA GLY A 301 -21.02 20.34 0.97
C GLY A 301 -21.88 19.87 2.15
N PRO A 302 -23.05 19.24 1.90
CA PRO A 302 -23.92 18.73 2.96
C PRO A 302 -23.46 17.36 3.49
N ASP A 303 -23.76 17.07 4.76
CA ASP A 303 -23.56 15.74 5.37
C ASP A 303 -24.60 14.69 4.92
N THR A 304 -25.71 15.16 4.35
CA THR A 304 -26.81 14.33 3.85
C THR A 304 -26.52 13.80 2.43
N GLY A 305 -27.32 12.84 2.00
CA GLY A 305 -27.20 12.21 0.68
C GLY A 305 -26.11 11.14 0.61
N VAL A 306 -25.83 10.72 -0.62
CA VAL A 306 -24.89 9.64 -0.96
C VAL A 306 -23.50 9.96 -0.43
N LYS A 307 -22.79 8.93 0.04
CA LYS A 307 -21.43 9.02 0.57
C LYS A 307 -20.47 8.18 -0.26
N ASN A 308 -19.21 8.58 -0.18
CA ASN A 308 -18.11 7.81 -0.74
C ASN A 308 -17.86 6.56 0.11
N LEU A 309 -17.20 5.55 -0.46
CA LEU A 309 -16.93 4.29 0.24
C LEU A 309 -15.42 4.07 0.35
N VAL A 310 -14.99 3.59 1.52
CA VAL A 310 -13.60 3.26 1.81
C VAL A 310 -13.56 1.87 2.43
N TRP A 311 -12.96 0.92 1.75
CA TRP A 311 -12.60 -0.39 2.30
C TRP A 311 -11.18 -0.33 2.84
N MET A 312 -10.97 -0.90 4.02
CA MET A 312 -9.69 -0.82 4.70
C MET A 312 -9.33 -2.14 5.35
N ASP A 313 -8.14 -2.64 5.04
CA ASP A 313 -7.50 -3.72 5.75
C ASP A 313 -6.20 -3.23 6.39
N GLN A 314 -6.09 -3.45 7.69
CA GLN A 314 -5.15 -2.76 8.56
C GLN A 314 -4.15 -3.72 9.19
N ASP A 315 -2.93 -3.23 9.38
CA ASP A 315 -1.90 -3.86 10.21
C ASP A 315 -1.48 -5.28 9.82
N GLN A 316 -1.44 -5.55 8.50
CA GLN A 316 -1.06 -6.84 7.94
C GLN A 316 0.46 -7.03 7.98
N LEU A 317 0.95 -7.96 8.80
CA LEU A 317 2.38 -8.26 8.91
C LEU A 317 2.81 -9.16 7.75
N LEU A 318 3.79 -8.69 6.95
CA LEU A 318 4.44 -9.53 5.95
C LEU A 318 5.40 -10.56 6.58
N TYR A 319 6.06 -10.16 7.67
CA TYR A 319 6.92 -11.01 8.48
C TYR A 319 7.04 -10.44 9.89
N ASP A 320 7.30 -11.29 10.90
CA ASP A 320 7.45 -10.83 12.29
C ASP A 320 8.79 -10.11 12.52
N TYR A 321 9.90 -10.80 12.21
CA TYR A 321 11.24 -10.26 12.40
C TYR A 321 12.25 -10.78 11.38
N ALA A 322 13.15 -9.89 10.92
CA ALA A 322 14.25 -10.22 10.03
C ALA A 322 15.59 -9.98 10.76
N LYS A 323 16.22 -11.08 11.18
CA LYS A 323 17.42 -11.10 12.03
C LYS A 323 18.69 -11.04 11.19
N CYS A 324 19.34 -9.88 11.15
CA CYS A 324 20.54 -9.67 10.31
C CYS A 324 21.83 -10.31 10.88
N ARG A 325 21.83 -10.71 12.17
CA ARG A 325 22.98 -11.39 12.82
C ARG A 325 22.50 -12.59 13.63
N PRO A 326 23.21 -13.74 13.57
CA PRO A 326 22.92 -14.84 14.49
C PRO A 326 23.11 -14.36 15.93
N LEU A 327 22.17 -14.70 16.80
CA LEU A 327 22.33 -14.47 18.24
C LEU A 327 23.12 -15.65 18.77
N ILE A 328 24.32 -15.41 19.29
CA ILE A 328 25.15 -16.47 19.86
C ILE A 328 25.14 -16.28 21.37
N LYS A 329 24.59 -17.25 22.10
CA LYS A 329 24.66 -17.30 23.57
C LYS A 329 25.37 -18.57 23.97
N LYS A 330 26.40 -18.45 24.83
CA LYS A 330 27.20 -19.59 25.33
C LYS A 330 27.76 -20.48 24.20
N LYS A 331 28.28 -19.87 23.12
CA LYS A 331 28.81 -20.55 21.91
C LYS A 331 27.79 -21.41 21.14
N VAL A 332 26.51 -21.27 21.43
CA VAL A 332 25.41 -21.88 20.67
C VAL A 332 24.69 -20.78 19.91
N VAL A 333 24.42 -21.01 18.63
CA VAL A 333 23.52 -20.15 17.86
C VAL A 333 22.14 -20.32 18.46
N THR A 334 21.66 -19.30 19.16
CA THR A 334 20.30 -19.24 19.69
C THR A 334 19.38 -18.88 18.53
N GLU A 335 18.84 -19.90 17.88
CA GLU A 335 17.55 -19.82 17.21
C GLU A 335 16.52 -19.51 18.29
N HIS A 336 15.64 -18.53 18.07
CA HIS A 336 14.50 -18.37 18.98
C HIS A 336 13.46 -19.41 18.54
N PRO A 337 13.17 -20.45 19.34
CA PRO A 337 12.06 -21.32 19.04
C PRO A 337 10.79 -20.52 19.34
N GLN A 338 9.97 -20.25 18.33
CA GLN A 338 8.61 -19.81 18.56
C GLN A 338 7.80 -21.07 18.89
N VAL A 339 7.42 -21.21 20.16
CA VAL A 339 6.31 -22.09 20.55
C VAL A 339 5.06 -21.47 19.93
N LEU A 340 4.40 -22.22 19.05
CA LEU A 340 3.15 -21.82 18.44
C LEU A 340 2.06 -21.83 19.53
N GLU A 341 1.34 -20.74 19.72
CA GLU A 341 0.21 -20.72 20.67
C GLU A 341 -0.90 -21.73 20.28
N HIS A 342 -0.91 -22.18 19.02
CA HIS A 342 -1.86 -23.14 18.47
C HIS A 342 -1.08 -24.24 17.72
N PRO A 343 -1.27 -25.54 18.03
CA PRO A 343 -0.55 -26.62 17.36
C PRO A 343 -0.94 -26.70 15.88
N VAL A 344 0.06 -26.82 15.01
CA VAL A 344 -0.15 -26.97 13.56
C VAL A 344 -0.12 -28.46 13.23
N VAL A 345 -1.22 -28.98 12.71
CA VAL A 345 -1.31 -30.34 12.18
C VAL A 345 -1.01 -30.27 10.69
N VAL A 346 0.11 -30.83 10.28
CA VAL A 346 0.49 -30.94 8.87
C VAL A 346 0.29 -32.38 8.43
N GLN A 347 -0.62 -32.57 7.49
CA GLN A 347 -0.77 -33.83 6.77
C GLN A 347 0.11 -33.75 5.53
N SER A 348 1.13 -34.62 5.47
CA SER A 348 2.03 -34.67 4.32
C SER A 348 1.95 -36.04 3.67
N ILE A 349 1.90 -36.01 2.35
CA ILE A 349 2.01 -37.16 1.47
C ILE A 349 3.39 -37.09 0.86
N ALA A 350 4.27 -38.00 1.24
CA ALA A 350 5.57 -38.15 0.60
C ALA A 350 5.52 -39.33 -0.37
N THR A 351 5.98 -39.12 -1.60
CA THR A 351 6.18 -40.17 -2.59
C THR A 351 7.57 -40.03 -3.19
N ASP A 352 8.33 -41.13 -3.20
CA ASP A 352 9.64 -41.21 -3.86
C ASP A 352 9.51 -41.74 -5.30
N GLY A 353 8.27 -41.76 -5.81
CA GLY A 353 7.91 -42.32 -7.08
C GLY A 353 7.57 -43.80 -7.05
N ARG A 354 7.83 -44.60 -5.99
CA ARG A 354 7.44 -46.03 -5.95
C ARG A 354 6.55 -46.40 -4.76
N LEU A 355 6.76 -45.75 -3.61
CA LEU A 355 5.96 -45.95 -2.41
C LEU A 355 5.25 -44.65 -2.01
N PHE A 356 4.16 -44.83 -1.29
CA PHE A 356 3.41 -43.76 -0.65
C PHE A 356 3.39 -44.03 0.87
N GLN A 357 3.67 -43.00 1.67
CA GLN A 357 3.47 -43.01 3.13
C GLN A 357 2.59 -41.83 3.54
N PHE A 358 1.53 -42.11 4.31
CA PHE A 358 0.77 -41.09 5.03
C PHE A 358 1.49 -40.79 6.33
N ILE A 359 1.91 -39.53 6.49
CA ILE A 359 2.49 -39.07 7.75
C ILE A 359 1.64 -37.91 8.27
N VAL A 360 1.05 -38.10 9.45
CA VAL A 360 0.39 -37.04 10.20
C VAL A 360 1.38 -36.52 11.23
N LEU A 361 1.84 -35.29 11.02
CA LEU A 361 2.75 -34.59 11.92
C LEU A 361 1.96 -33.55 12.70
N GLN A 362 1.84 -33.75 14.01
CA GLN A 362 1.34 -32.72 14.91
C GLN A 362 2.54 -32.00 15.53
N LEU A 363 2.75 -30.77 15.08
CA LEU A 363 3.81 -29.89 15.56
C LEU A 363 3.34 -29.17 16.82
N ASN A 364 3.76 -29.69 17.96
CA ASN A 364 3.53 -29.11 19.29
C ASN A 364 4.68 -28.18 19.70
N THR A 365 5.84 -28.28 19.04
CA THR A 365 7.02 -27.44 19.29
C THR A 365 7.91 -27.35 18.04
N THR A 366 8.69 -26.28 17.93
CA THR A 366 9.76 -26.13 16.93
C THR A 366 11.16 -26.38 17.52
N ASP A 367 11.23 -26.72 18.81
CA ASP A 367 12.47 -27.07 19.53
C ASP A 367 12.85 -28.54 19.27
N LEU A 368 13.89 -28.76 18.46
CA LEU A 368 14.48 -30.08 18.16
C LEU A 368 15.62 -30.46 19.13
N GLY A 369 15.74 -29.76 20.26
CA GLY A 369 16.72 -29.99 21.32
C GLY A 369 16.53 -31.31 22.11
N PRO A 370 17.39 -31.60 23.12
CA PRO A 370 17.52 -32.93 23.70
C PRO A 370 16.22 -33.41 24.37
N ASP A 371 16.07 -34.74 24.42
CA ASP A 371 14.89 -35.59 24.67
C ASP A 371 13.91 -35.24 25.83
N THR A 372 14.17 -34.17 26.56
CA THR A 372 13.42 -33.68 27.72
C THR A 372 12.65 -32.40 27.37
N GLY A 373 11.60 -32.52 26.55
CA GLY A 373 10.74 -31.41 26.13
C GLY A 373 9.39 -31.87 25.56
N VAL A 374 8.49 -30.92 25.28
CA VAL A 374 7.20 -31.20 24.60
C VAL A 374 7.51 -31.82 23.24
N LYS A 375 7.00 -33.02 22.96
CA LYS A 375 7.35 -33.76 21.73
C LYS A 375 6.36 -33.46 20.60
N ASN A 376 6.88 -33.37 19.38
CA ASN A 376 6.07 -33.47 18.18
C ASN A 376 5.59 -34.92 18.03
N LEU A 377 4.31 -35.10 17.72
CA LEU A 377 3.72 -36.42 17.57
C LEU A 377 3.70 -36.78 16.08
N VAL A 378 4.14 -38.01 15.78
CA VAL A 378 4.19 -38.54 14.43
C VAL A 378 3.41 -39.84 14.41
N TRP A 379 2.39 -39.90 13.57
CA TRP A 379 1.71 -41.15 13.23
C TRP A 379 2.07 -41.52 11.80
N MET A 380 2.58 -42.74 11.62
CA MET A 380 2.94 -43.31 10.32
C MET A 380 2.09 -44.54 10.06
N ASP A 381 1.50 -44.62 8.87
CA ASP A 381 0.88 -45.85 8.37
C ASP A 381 1.89 -46.67 7.55
N GLN A 382 1.68 -47.99 7.41
CA GLN A 382 2.61 -48.88 6.70
C GLN A 382 2.51 -48.72 5.17
N ASP A 383 3.67 -48.80 4.50
CA ASP A 383 3.88 -48.50 3.07
C ASP A 383 2.93 -49.22 2.11
N GLN A 384 2.37 -48.49 1.14
CA GLN A 384 1.62 -49.06 0.01
C GLN A 384 2.28 -48.73 -1.35
N LEU A 385 2.31 -49.72 -2.26
CA LEU A 385 2.97 -49.67 -3.58
C LEU A 385 2.08 -49.01 -4.65
N LEU A 386 2.63 -48.04 -5.38
CA LEU A 386 1.89 -47.30 -6.43
C LEU A 386 1.92 -48.00 -7.81
N TYR A 387 2.95 -48.80 -8.11
CA TYR A 387 3.06 -49.65 -9.31
C TYR A 387 4.17 -50.70 -9.16
N ASP A 388 4.05 -51.84 -9.86
CA ASP A 388 4.99 -52.96 -9.71
C ASP A 388 6.38 -52.65 -10.29
N TYR A 389 6.44 -52.06 -11.49
CA TYR A 389 7.67 -51.52 -12.09
C TYR A 389 7.39 -50.51 -13.22
N ALA A 390 8.33 -49.59 -13.45
CA ALA A 390 8.39 -48.69 -14.60
C ALA A 390 9.69 -48.94 -15.40
N LYS A 391 9.64 -48.89 -16.73
CA LYS A 391 10.81 -49.19 -17.59
C LYS A 391 11.01 -48.10 -18.63
N CYS A 392 12.15 -47.42 -18.57
CA CYS A 392 12.60 -46.47 -19.58
C CYS A 392 13.64 -47.15 -20.49
N ARG A 393 13.45 -47.06 -21.81
CA ARG A 393 14.48 -47.45 -22.79
C ARG A 393 14.76 -46.29 -23.73
N PRO A 394 16.02 -45.80 -23.82
CA PRO A 394 16.37 -44.81 -24.84
C PRO A 394 16.43 -45.50 -26.21
N LEU A 395 15.72 -44.97 -27.20
CA LEU A 395 15.83 -45.41 -28.59
C LEU A 395 16.67 -44.38 -29.35
N ILE A 396 17.87 -44.77 -29.77
CA ILE A 396 18.75 -43.90 -30.56
C ILE A 396 18.62 -44.30 -32.02
N LYS A 397 17.99 -43.45 -32.84
CA LYS A 397 17.93 -43.60 -34.30
C LYS A 397 18.34 -42.28 -34.94
N LYS A 398 19.31 -42.33 -35.86
CA LYS A 398 19.79 -41.17 -36.65
C LYS A 398 20.18 -39.93 -35.80
N LYS A 399 20.88 -40.15 -34.67
CA LYS A 399 21.38 -39.08 -33.76
C LYS A 399 20.29 -38.20 -33.10
N VAL A 400 19.03 -38.63 -33.09
CA VAL A 400 17.98 -38.05 -32.24
C VAL A 400 17.64 -39.05 -31.13
N VAL A 401 17.60 -38.58 -29.88
CA VAL A 401 17.19 -39.38 -28.73
C VAL A 401 15.71 -39.10 -28.47
N THR A 402 14.88 -40.14 -28.53
CA THR A 402 13.46 -40.05 -28.12
C THR A 402 13.24 -40.97 -26.93
N VAL A 403 12.67 -40.43 -25.85
CA VAL A 403 12.37 -41.16 -24.61
C VAL A 403 10.90 -41.58 -24.64
N LEU A 404 10.64 -42.88 -24.54
CA LEU A 404 9.29 -43.44 -24.39
C LEU A 404 9.14 -44.02 -22.98
N LEU A 405 8.13 -43.55 -22.25
CA LEU A 405 7.82 -43.97 -20.88
C LEU A 405 6.65 -44.97 -20.89
N TYR A 406 6.80 -46.11 -20.22
CA TYR A 406 5.75 -47.12 -20.06
C TYR A 406 5.51 -47.41 -18.58
N ILE A 407 4.28 -47.21 -18.10
CA ILE A 407 3.87 -47.41 -16.70
C ILE A 407 2.79 -48.50 -16.66
N LYS A 408 2.93 -49.50 -15.78
CA LYS A 408 1.93 -50.55 -15.56
C LYS A 408 1.37 -50.43 -14.13
N PRO A 409 0.08 -50.11 -13.94
CA PRO A 409 -0.51 -50.00 -12.60
C PRO A 409 -0.62 -51.37 -11.90
N PRO A 410 -0.66 -51.40 -10.56
CA PRO A 410 -0.76 -52.63 -9.78
C PRO A 410 -2.16 -53.23 -9.92
N GLN A 411 -2.26 -54.56 -10.00
CA GLN A 411 -3.56 -55.23 -10.05
C GLN A 411 -4.22 -55.21 -8.66
N PRO A 412 -5.53 -54.92 -8.56
CA PRO A 412 -6.22 -54.95 -7.28
C PRO A 412 -6.24 -56.38 -6.73
N ALA A 413 -5.74 -56.55 -5.50
CA ALA A 413 -5.90 -57.79 -4.76
C ALA A 413 -7.39 -58.03 -4.49
N MET A 414 -7.91 -59.19 -4.91
CA MET A 414 -9.26 -59.62 -4.55
C MET A 414 -9.33 -59.78 -3.03
N THR A 415 -10.12 -58.93 -2.38
CA THR A 415 -10.45 -59.00 -0.96
C THR A 415 -11.27 -60.26 -0.66
N GLN A 416 -10.78 -61.10 0.27
CA GLN A 416 -11.58 -62.06 1.03
C GLN A 416 -11.92 -61.46 2.39
#